data_AF-A0A922XLC7-F1
#
_entry.id   AF-A0A922XLC7-F1
#
_cell.length_a   1.000
_cell.length_b   1.000
_cell.length_c   1.000
_cell.angle_alpha   90.00
_cell.angle_beta   90.00
_cell.angle_gamma   90.00
#
_symmetry.space_group_name_H-M   'P 1'
#
loop_
_entity.id
_entity.type
_entity.pdbx_description
1 polymer ?
#
loop_
_entity_poly.entity_id
_entity_poly.type
_entity_poly.pdbx_seq_one_letter_code
_entity_poly.pdbx_strand_id
1 'polypeptide(L)'
;MPDEIGISVSYPLPGTVFYDKVKNQLHQKQNWKDSDDLAMMFEGTYGSYFYKTLHRYIHNRYRIRRGWLSLLRWMKNPSRLPVRSIASMVYNVPLSLLHRLELKRIELLHD
;
A
#
# COMPACT_ATOMS: atom_id res chain seq x y z
N MET A 1 -5.03 -16.36 -6.00
CA MET A 1 -4.83 -15.00 -5.44
C MET A 1 -4.19 -15.21 -4.08
N PRO A 2 -3.15 -14.46 -3.70
CA PRO A 2 -2.48 -14.66 -2.42
C PRO A 2 -3.43 -14.37 -1.25
N ASP A 3 -3.20 -15.05 -0.14
CA ASP A 3 -4.01 -14.91 1.06
C ASP A 3 -3.77 -13.57 1.76
N GLU A 4 -2.56 -13.02 1.66
CA GLU A 4 -2.18 -11.71 2.18
C GLU A 4 -1.20 -11.02 1.24
N ILE A 5 -1.08 -9.70 1.39
CA ILE A 5 -0.07 -8.89 0.70
C ILE A 5 0.56 -7.94 1.72
N GLY A 6 1.87 -7.72 1.59
CA GLY A 6 2.62 -6.74 2.37
C GLY A 6 3.38 -5.80 1.45
N ILE A 7 3.57 -4.57 1.91
CA ILE A 7 4.39 -3.56 1.23
C ILE A 7 5.35 -3.00 2.26
N SER A 8 6.63 -2.88 1.90
CA SER A 8 7.68 -2.37 2.76
C SER A 8 8.56 -1.37 2.03
N VAL A 9 9.09 -0.39 2.75
CA VAL A 9 10.19 0.46 2.28
C VAL A 9 11.51 -0.20 2.68
N SER A 10 12.48 -0.23 1.77
CA SER A 10 13.79 -0.83 2.04
C SER A 10 14.51 -0.09 3.17
N TYR A 11 14.99 -0.84 4.15
CA TYR A 11 15.79 -0.31 5.24
C TYR A 11 17.29 -0.30 4.87
N PRO A 12 18.01 0.82 5.05
CA PRO A 12 19.43 0.90 4.73
C PRO A 12 20.27 0.23 5.83
N LEU A 13 20.68 -1.01 5.57
CA LEU A 13 21.52 -1.80 6.49
C LEU A 13 23.01 -1.48 6.29
N PRO A 14 23.78 -1.16 7.36
CA PRO A 14 25.22 -0.94 7.28
C PRO A 14 25.95 -2.09 6.57
N GLY A 15 26.93 -1.75 5.73
CA GLY A 15 27.68 -2.72 4.92
C GLY A 15 27.00 -3.11 3.59
N THR A 16 25.84 -2.54 3.26
CA THR A 16 25.21 -2.70 1.94
C THR A 16 25.52 -1.53 1.01
N VAL A 17 25.56 -1.79 -0.30
CA VAL A 17 25.71 -0.74 -1.33
C VAL A 17 24.59 0.30 -1.23
N PHE A 18 23.38 -0.13 -0.84
CA PHE A 18 22.26 0.79 -0.63
C PHE A 18 22.54 1.75 0.53
N TYR A 19 23.02 1.25 1.67
CA TYR A 19 23.41 2.09 2.80
C TYR A 19 24.49 3.10 2.41
N ASP A 20 25.52 2.70 1.67
CA ASP A 20 26.58 3.62 1.25
C ASP A 20 26.08 4.78 0.40
N LYS A 21 25.01 4.56 -0.37
CA LYS A 21 24.39 5.60 -1.20
C LYS A 21 23.57 6.60 -0.39
N VAL A 22 22.89 6.16 0.67
CA VAL A 22 21.95 7.01 1.43
C VAL A 22 22.45 7.42 2.81
N LYS A 23 23.60 6.92 3.28
CA LYS A 23 24.11 7.16 4.65
C LYS A 23 24.19 8.64 5.04
N ASN A 24 24.54 9.51 4.10
CA ASN A 24 24.62 10.95 4.34
C ASN A 24 23.26 11.62 4.58
N GLN A 25 22.15 10.94 4.23
CA GLN A 25 20.77 11.39 4.42
C GLN A 25 20.16 10.86 5.74
N LEU A 26 20.76 9.83 6.34
CA LEU A 26 20.23 9.17 7.56
C LEU A 26 20.35 10.03 8.83
N HIS A 27 21.05 11.16 8.77
CA HIS A 27 21.34 12.00 9.95
C HIS A 27 20.09 12.55 10.64
N GLN A 28 19.01 12.83 9.90
CA GLN A 28 17.78 13.39 10.47
C GLN A 28 16.87 12.34 11.14
N LYS A 29 16.94 11.07 10.71
CA LYS A 29 16.13 9.98 11.26
C LYS A 29 16.88 8.64 11.13
N GLN A 30 17.44 8.17 12.25
CA GLN A 30 18.29 6.98 12.27
C GLN A 30 17.55 5.68 12.63
N ASN A 31 16.35 5.76 13.21
CA ASN A 31 15.56 4.57 13.59
C ASN A 31 14.07 4.78 13.29
N TRP A 32 13.37 3.69 12.94
CA TRP A 32 11.91 3.66 12.93
C TRP A 32 11.39 3.56 14.35
N LYS A 33 10.40 4.40 14.68
CA LYS A 33 9.64 4.28 15.94
C LYS A 33 8.52 3.24 15.81
N ASP A 34 8.01 3.07 14.60
CA ASP A 34 6.99 2.11 14.22
C ASP A 34 7.26 1.62 12.79
N SER A 35 7.26 0.31 12.58
CA SER A 35 7.46 -0.33 11.27
C SER A 35 6.29 -0.10 10.31
N ASP A 36 5.09 0.16 10.83
CA ASP A 36 3.88 0.38 10.02
C ASP A 36 3.87 1.73 9.29
N ASP A 37 4.84 2.59 9.61
CA ASP A 37 4.77 3.98 9.21
C ASP A 37 5.35 4.25 7.81
N LEU A 38 5.81 3.23 7.08
CA LEU A 38 6.45 3.33 5.74
C LEU A 38 7.36 4.57 5.64
N ALA A 39 8.07 4.82 6.74
CA ALA A 39 8.67 6.12 6.97
C ALA A 39 9.98 6.17 6.18
N MET A 40 10.06 7.08 5.23
CA MET A 40 11.27 7.29 4.46
C MET A 40 12.38 7.78 5.40
N MET A 41 13.47 7.03 5.46
CA MET A 41 14.69 7.39 6.21
C MET A 41 15.72 8.12 5.34
N PHE A 42 15.49 8.11 4.03
CA PHE A 42 16.32 8.70 3.01
C PHE A 42 15.43 9.50 2.05
N GLU A 43 16.04 10.37 1.25
CA GLU A 43 15.35 11.13 0.23
C GLU A 43 15.05 10.22 -0.96
N GLY A 44 13.77 9.91 -1.16
CA GLY A 44 13.27 9.22 -2.34
C GLY A 44 12.54 10.17 -3.28
N THR A 45 12.11 9.65 -4.43
CA THR A 45 11.30 10.42 -5.41
C THR A 45 10.02 10.98 -4.80
N TYR A 46 9.43 10.31 -3.81
CA TYR A 46 8.26 10.81 -3.12
C TYR A 46 8.45 10.75 -1.60
N GLY A 47 7.75 11.62 -0.87
CA GLY A 47 7.74 11.59 0.59
C GLY A 47 6.95 10.41 1.17
N SER A 48 7.09 10.18 2.48
CA SER A 48 6.39 9.09 3.21
C SER A 48 4.87 9.08 3.00
N TYR A 49 4.25 10.25 2.82
CA TYR A 49 2.81 10.35 2.57
C TYR A 49 2.38 9.58 1.31
N PHE A 50 3.14 9.70 0.21
CA PHE A 50 2.86 8.99 -1.03
C PHE A 50 2.86 7.47 -0.81
N TYR A 51 3.91 6.92 -0.18
CA TYR A 51 4.02 5.48 0.05
C TYR A 51 2.94 4.95 0.99
N LYS A 52 2.56 5.72 2.03
CA LYS A 52 1.42 5.40 2.89
C LYS A 52 0.11 5.33 2.11
N THR A 53 -0.13 6.29 1.22
CA THR A 53 -1.33 6.33 0.37
C THR A 53 -1.32 5.19 -0.65
N LEU A 54 -0.17 4.89 -1.25
CA LEU A 54 0.00 3.77 -2.16
C LEU A 54 -0.30 2.44 -1.47
N HIS A 55 0.23 2.25 -0.26
CA HIS A 55 -0.04 1.08 0.55
C HIS A 55 -1.55 0.89 0.79
N ARG A 56 -2.24 1.94 1.27
CA ARG A 56 -3.70 1.89 1.46
C ARG A 56 -4.43 1.56 0.15
N TYR A 57 -4.08 2.23 -0.94
CA TYR A 57 -4.66 2.00 -2.26
C TYR A 57 -4.54 0.54 -2.70
N ILE A 58 -3.34 -0.04 -2.61
CA ILE A 58 -3.07 -1.42 -3.00
C ILE A 58 -3.87 -2.40 -2.12
N HIS A 59 -3.94 -2.16 -0.81
CA HIS A 59 -4.79 -2.96 0.08
C HIS A 59 -6.28 -2.87 -0.29
N ASN A 60 -6.79 -1.68 -0.62
CA ASN A 60 -8.17 -1.54 -1.08
C ASN A 60 -8.41 -2.35 -2.36
N ARG A 61 -7.52 -2.23 -3.36
CA ARG A 61 -7.58 -2.97 -4.63
C ARG A 61 -7.55 -4.48 -4.41
N TYR A 62 -6.69 -4.94 -3.51
CA TYR A 62 -6.62 -6.33 -3.10
C TYR A 62 -7.94 -6.82 -2.48
N ARG A 63 -8.51 -6.09 -1.52
CA ARG A 63 -9.79 -6.45 -0.88
C ARG A 63 -10.94 -6.50 -1.89
N ILE A 64 -11.00 -5.54 -2.82
CA ILE A 64 -11.99 -5.51 -3.90
C ILE A 64 -11.85 -6.74 -4.80
N ARG A 65 -10.63 -7.06 -5.24
CA ARG A 65 -10.39 -8.22 -6.12
C ARG A 65 -10.71 -9.54 -5.41
N ARG A 66 -10.36 -9.68 -4.13
CA ARG A 66 -10.73 -10.85 -3.32
C ARG A 66 -12.25 -10.99 -3.20
N GLY A 67 -12.95 -9.88 -2.96
CA GLY A 67 -14.41 -9.84 -2.91
C GLY A 67 -15.06 -10.23 -4.23
N TRP A 68 -14.54 -9.71 -5.35
CA TRP A 68 -15.00 -10.04 -6.70
C TRP A 68 -14.84 -11.52 -7.01
N LEU A 69 -13.68 -12.12 -6.67
CA LEU A 69 -13.48 -13.56 -6.84
C LEU A 69 -14.44 -14.39 -5.96
N SER A 70 -14.75 -13.91 -4.75
CA SER A 70 -15.76 -14.53 -3.89
C SER A 70 -17.15 -14.51 -4.54
N LEU A 71 -17.53 -13.38 -5.14
CA LEU A 71 -18.78 -13.22 -5.85
C LEU A 71 -18.85 -14.11 -7.12
N LEU A 72 -17.77 -14.14 -7.91
CA LEU A 72 -17.66 -15.04 -9.07
C LEU A 72 -17.81 -16.52 -8.68
N ARG A 73 -17.21 -16.94 -7.56
CA ARG A 73 -17.36 -18.31 -7.04
C ARG A 73 -18.80 -18.59 -6.61
N TRP A 74 -19.44 -17.65 -5.92
CA TRP A 74 -20.84 -17.76 -5.55
C TRP A 74 -21.76 -17.83 -6.77
N MET A 75 -21.50 -17.05 -7.84
CA MET A 75 -22.30 -17.13 -9.08
C MET A 75 -22.16 -18.50 -9.77
N LYS A 76 -20.98 -19.13 -9.71
CA LYS A 76 -20.77 -20.48 -10.28
C LYS A 76 -21.48 -21.57 -9.47
N ASN A 77 -21.46 -21.47 -8.14
CA ASN A 77 -22.09 -22.42 -7.23
C ASN A 77 -22.90 -21.65 -6.18
N PRO A 78 -24.17 -21.29 -6.48
CA PRO A 78 -25.00 -20.46 -5.62
C PRO A 78 -25.30 -21.19 -4.31
N SER A 79 -24.58 -20.78 -3.27
CA SER A 79 -24.74 -21.27 -1.90
C SER A 79 -25.00 -20.08 -0.98
N ARG A 80 -24.41 -20.05 0.23
CA ARG A 80 -24.60 -18.93 1.17
C ARG A 80 -24.04 -17.64 0.58
N LEU A 81 -24.82 -16.56 0.64
CA LEU A 81 -24.43 -15.24 0.14
C LEU A 81 -23.13 -14.76 0.83
N PRO A 82 -22.12 -14.28 0.06
CA PRO A 82 -20.84 -13.85 0.62
C PRO A 82 -20.92 -12.42 1.18
N VAL A 83 -21.77 -12.18 2.18
CA VAL A 83 -22.07 -10.85 2.75
C VAL A 83 -20.80 -10.11 3.17
N ARG A 84 -19.85 -10.80 3.81
CA ARG A 84 -18.55 -10.21 4.21
C ARG A 84 -17.75 -9.68 3.02
N SER A 85 -17.76 -10.41 1.90
CA SER A 85 -17.07 -10.00 0.67
C SER A 85 -17.74 -8.78 0.04
N ILE A 86 -19.07 -8.75 0.01
CA ILE A 86 -19.85 -7.63 -0.52
C ILE A 86 -19.61 -6.38 0.32
N ALA A 87 -19.76 -6.47 1.65
CA ALA A 87 -19.51 -5.36 2.56
C ALA A 87 -18.07 -4.83 2.43
N SER A 88 -17.09 -5.73 2.34
CA SER A 88 -15.69 -5.35 2.09
C SER A 88 -15.54 -4.60 0.76
N MET A 89 -16.21 -5.00 -0.32
CA MET A 89 -16.14 -4.28 -1.60
C MET A 89 -16.77 -2.89 -1.49
N VAL A 90 -17.97 -2.79 -0.89
CA VAL A 90 -18.68 -1.51 -0.71
C VAL A 90 -17.82 -0.51 0.04
N TYR A 91 -17.10 -0.94 1.09
CA TYR A 91 -16.18 -0.08 1.83
C TYR A 91 -14.92 0.29 1.02
N ASN A 92 -14.29 -0.69 0.36
CA ASN A 92 -12.98 -0.48 -0.26
C ASN A 92 -13.02 0.19 -1.64
N VAL A 93 -14.11 0.04 -2.41
CA VAL A 93 -14.24 0.67 -3.74
C VAL A 93 -14.10 2.19 -3.68
N PRO A 94 -14.92 2.95 -2.92
CA PRO A 94 -14.81 4.41 -2.89
C PRO A 94 -13.45 4.86 -2.34
N LEU A 95 -12.94 4.21 -1.28
CA LEU A 95 -11.62 4.50 -0.74
C LEU A 95 -10.51 4.30 -1.77
N SER A 96 -10.58 3.23 -2.58
CA SER A 96 -9.58 2.99 -3.63
C SER A 96 -9.59 4.09 -4.69
N LEU A 97 -10.75 4.67 -5.00
CA LEU A 97 -10.86 5.77 -5.95
C LEU A 97 -10.26 7.05 -5.36
N LEU A 98 -10.58 7.37 -4.11
CA LEU A 98 -10.02 8.52 -3.40
C LEU A 98 -8.50 8.44 -3.33
N HIS A 99 -7.95 7.31 -2.86
CA HIS A 99 -6.50 7.14 -2.79
C HIS A 99 -5.83 7.18 -4.17
N ARG A 100 -6.49 6.68 -5.22
CA ARG A 100 -5.97 6.80 -6.59
C ARG A 100 -5.88 8.25 -7.07
N LEU A 101 -6.90 9.06 -6.77
CA LEU A 101 -6.90 10.48 -7.11
C LEU A 101 -5.82 11.23 -6.34
N GLU A 102 -5.66 10.92 -5.06
CA GLU A 102 -4.62 11.48 -4.20
C GLU A 102 -3.21 11.16 -4.73
N LEU A 103 -2.95 9.91 -5.12
CA LEU A 103 -1.67 9.50 -5.72
C LEU A 103 -1.39 10.25 -7.01
N LYS A 104 -2.36 10.33 -7.92
CA LYS A 104 -2.22 11.10 -9.17
C LYS A 104 -1.95 12.58 -8.93
N ARG A 105 -2.59 13.16 -7.90
CA ARG A 105 -2.36 14.55 -7.53
C ARG A 105 -0.92 14.76 -7.06
N ILE A 106 -0.39 13.86 -6.24
CA ILE A 106 1.00 13.94 -5.75
C ILE A 106 1.98 13.79 -6.91
N GLU A 107 1.72 12.85 -7.82
CA GLU A 107 2.52 12.61 -9.03
C GLU A 107 2.59 13.87 -9.91
N LEU A 108 1.44 14.48 -10.23
CA LEU A 108 1.36 15.72 -11.02
C LEU A 108 2.01 16.94 -10.36
N LEU A 109 2.17 16.96 -9.04
CA LEU A 109 2.83 18.05 -8.32
C LEU A 109 4.35 17.87 -8.25
N HIS A 110 4.86 16.73 -8.71
CA HIS A 110 6.28 16.38 -8.70
C HIS A 110 6.91 16.39 -10.12
N ASP A 111 6.09 16.54 -11.16
CA ASP A 111 6.48 16.85 -12.55
C ASP A 111 6.59 18.37 -12.78
#